data_AF-A0A1Q7BHZ8-F1
#
_entry.id   AF-A0A1Q7BHZ8-F1
#
_cell.length_a   1.000
_cell.length_b   1.000
_cell.length_c   1.000
_cell.angle_alpha   90.00
_cell.angle_beta   90.00
_cell.angle_gamma   90.00
#
_symmetry.space_group_name_H-M   'P 1'
#
loop_
_entity.id
_entity.type
_entity.pdbx_description
1 polymer ?
#
loop_
_entity_poly.entity_id
_entity_poly.type
_entity_poly.pdbx_seq_one_letter_code
_entity_poly.pdbx_strand_id
1 'polypeptide(L)'
;MQARPTIAVIGGTGELGSALAKRWAAAGYPIVLGSRSKQKAQAAAQEMNANDGSVTGDDNRAAAAAADIVVIAVPYASHEAIINEIKPAVAGKIVVDTVVPLVPPKVSVVKLPPDGSAALIAQRLLGEAARVQSAFHNVSASKLHSGGSVDCDVLVFGDDREARAAVIDLANAAGARGVDGGPLANSAAAEALTSVLIGINRRYKIDGAGIRITGLPAAQRR
;
A
#
# COMPACT_ATOMS: atom_id res chain seq x y z
N MET A 1 -15.56 6.96 -21.23
CA MET A 1 -14.72 6.28 -20.22
C MET A 1 -14.61 7.22 -19.04
N GLN A 2 -14.93 6.78 -17.81
CA GLN A 2 -14.64 7.58 -16.61
C GLN A 2 -13.13 7.66 -16.43
N ALA A 3 -12.61 8.84 -16.07
CA ALA A 3 -11.20 9.00 -15.74
C ALA A 3 -10.86 8.18 -14.49
N ARG A 4 -9.72 7.50 -14.50
CA ARG A 4 -9.23 6.78 -13.31
C ARG A 4 -8.78 7.77 -12.23
N PRO A 5 -8.94 7.44 -10.93
CA PRO A 5 -8.45 8.29 -9.85
C PRO A 5 -6.92 8.40 -9.90
N THR A 6 -6.39 9.55 -9.49
CA THR A 6 -4.95 9.78 -9.34
C THR A 6 -4.47 9.17 -8.02
N ILE A 7 -3.34 8.46 -8.04
CA ILE A 7 -2.77 7.79 -6.86
C ILE A 7 -1.45 8.45 -6.47
N ALA A 8 -1.34 8.92 -5.23
CA ALA A 8 -0.08 9.30 -4.63
C ALA A 8 0.55 8.10 -3.91
N VAL A 9 1.84 7.85 -4.12
CA VAL A 9 2.58 6.82 -3.38
C VAL A 9 3.66 7.48 -2.54
N ILE A 10 3.37 7.68 -1.25
CA ILE A 10 4.25 8.31 -0.28
C ILE A 10 5.31 7.30 0.17
N GLY A 11 6.59 7.66 0.04
CA GLY A 11 7.67 6.67 0.08
C GLY A 11 7.80 5.87 -1.21
N GLY A 12 7.24 6.36 -2.32
CA GLY A 12 7.18 5.68 -3.62
C GLY A 12 8.53 5.33 -4.26
N THR A 13 9.64 5.84 -3.72
CA THR A 13 11.01 5.48 -4.14
C THR A 13 11.57 4.22 -3.48
N GLY A 14 10.83 3.58 -2.56
CA GLY A 14 11.20 2.32 -1.93
C GLY A 14 10.73 1.08 -2.69
N GLU A 15 11.11 -0.11 -2.23
CA GLU A 15 10.82 -1.39 -2.89
C GLU A 15 9.33 -1.60 -3.15
N LEU A 16 8.49 -1.56 -2.10
CA LEU A 16 7.05 -1.78 -2.22
C LEU A 16 6.37 -0.64 -3.01
N GLY A 17 6.65 0.61 -2.62
CA GLY A 17 6.02 1.78 -3.22
C GLY A 17 6.28 1.88 -4.72
N SER A 18 7.52 1.66 -5.15
CA SER A 18 7.88 1.71 -6.57
C SER A 18 7.26 0.55 -7.37
N ALA A 19 7.14 -0.64 -6.77
CA ALA A 19 6.52 -1.78 -7.43
C ALA A 19 5.02 -1.56 -7.65
N LEU A 20 4.31 -1.06 -6.63
CA LEU A 20 2.89 -0.73 -6.73
C LEU A 20 2.64 0.40 -7.72
N ALA A 21 3.43 1.47 -7.65
CA ALA A 21 3.36 2.59 -8.60
C ALA A 21 3.51 2.13 -10.05
N LYS A 22 4.52 1.30 -10.35
CA LYS A 22 4.72 0.75 -11.70
C LYS A 22 3.52 -0.07 -12.17
N ARG A 23 2.93 -0.90 -11.31
CA ARG A 23 1.78 -1.72 -11.68
C ARG A 23 0.52 -0.90 -11.91
N TRP A 24 0.24 0.07 -11.05
CA TRP A 24 -0.91 0.95 -11.24
C TRP A 24 -0.74 1.86 -12.47
N ALA A 25 0.47 2.35 -12.73
CA ALA A 25 0.78 3.08 -13.96
C ALA A 25 0.53 2.20 -15.21
N ALA A 26 1.00 0.95 -15.20
CA ALA A 26 0.76 0.00 -16.29
C ALA A 26 -0.73 -0.37 -16.44
N ALA A 27 -1.50 -0.31 -15.35
CA ALA A 27 -2.95 -0.45 -15.39
C ALA A 27 -3.66 0.82 -15.89
N GLY A 28 -2.95 1.95 -16.09
CA GLY A 28 -3.48 3.21 -16.62
C GLY A 28 -3.90 4.24 -15.56
N TYR A 29 -3.54 4.05 -14.28
CA TYR A 29 -3.76 5.09 -13.26
C TYR A 29 -2.71 6.20 -13.38
N PRO A 30 -3.10 7.49 -13.25
CA PRO A 30 -2.15 8.58 -13.05
C PRO A 30 -1.48 8.44 -11.68
N ILE A 31 -0.15 8.50 -11.64
CA ILE A 31 0.63 8.29 -10.40
C ILE A 31 1.43 9.54 -10.05
N VAL A 32 1.49 9.86 -8.75
CA VAL A 32 2.39 10.87 -8.18
C VAL A 32 3.25 10.23 -7.09
N LEU A 33 4.56 10.10 -7.32
CA LEU A 33 5.50 9.60 -6.32
C LEU A 33 5.77 10.69 -5.28
N GLY A 34 5.59 10.37 -4.00
CA GLY A 34 5.99 11.21 -2.87
C GLY A 34 7.34 10.76 -2.29
N SER A 35 8.23 11.73 -2.06
CA SER A 35 9.49 11.51 -1.35
C SER A 35 9.83 12.72 -0.47
N ARG A 36 10.69 12.51 0.53
CA ARG A 36 11.32 13.63 1.28
C ARG A 36 12.19 14.52 0.40
N SER A 37 12.69 13.97 -0.72
CA SER A 37 13.41 14.71 -1.76
C SER A 37 12.58 14.70 -3.04
N LYS A 38 12.05 15.87 -3.41
CA LYS A 38 11.34 16.11 -4.66
C LYS A 38 12.14 15.64 -5.87
N GLN A 39 13.43 15.97 -5.92
CA GLN A 39 14.33 15.57 -7.00
C GLN A 39 14.44 14.04 -7.12
N LYS A 40 14.52 13.33 -5.99
CA LYS A 40 14.55 11.86 -5.99
C LYS A 40 13.24 11.26 -6.52
N ALA A 41 12.09 11.83 -6.15
CA ALA A 41 10.80 11.39 -6.69
C ALA A 41 10.70 11.65 -8.20
N GLN A 42 11.15 12.81 -8.67
CA GLN A 42 11.15 13.17 -10.09
C GLN A 42 12.04 12.23 -10.92
N ALA A 43 13.26 11.93 -10.43
CA ALA A 43 14.14 10.98 -11.09
C ALA A 43 13.51 9.57 -11.18
N ALA A 44 12.94 9.08 -10.07
CA ALA A 44 12.25 7.79 -10.06
C ALA A 44 11.04 7.75 -11.00
N ALA A 45 10.28 8.85 -11.10
CA ALA A 45 9.16 8.97 -12.03
C ALA A 45 9.62 8.95 -13.49
N GLN A 46 10.72 9.65 -13.82
CA GLN A 46 11.32 9.62 -15.15
C GLN A 46 11.74 8.21 -15.55
N GLU A 47 12.37 7.46 -14.64
CA GLU A 47 12.73 6.06 -14.88
C GLU A 47 11.49 5.17 -15.14
N MET A 48 10.38 5.40 -14.44
CA MET A 48 9.14 4.64 -14.64
C MET A 48 8.46 4.96 -15.98
N ASN A 49 8.54 6.21 -16.43
CA ASN A 49 7.89 6.66 -17.67
C ASN A 49 8.61 6.22 -18.95
N ALA A 50 9.78 5.57 -18.86
CA ALA A 50 10.46 5.02 -20.03
C ALA A 50 9.60 4.05 -20.85
N ASN A 51 8.47 3.58 -20.31
CA ASN A 51 7.48 2.71 -20.97
C ASN A 51 6.06 3.33 -21.05
N ASP A 52 5.94 4.62 -21.42
CA ASP A 52 4.65 5.33 -21.62
C ASP A 52 3.74 5.45 -20.37
N GLY A 53 4.36 5.66 -19.20
CA GLY A 53 3.65 5.92 -17.94
C GLY A 53 3.16 7.36 -17.78
N SER A 54 2.10 7.55 -16.98
CA SER A 54 1.69 8.87 -16.45
C SER A 54 2.15 9.00 -15.00
N VAL A 55 3.46 8.92 -14.77
CA VAL A 55 4.06 9.03 -13.43
C VAL A 55 4.73 10.40 -13.28
N THR A 56 4.40 11.13 -12.22
CA THR A 56 5.13 12.34 -11.82
C THR A 56 5.72 12.13 -10.42
N GLY A 57 6.58 13.05 -9.98
CA GLY A 57 7.21 12.98 -8.66
C GLY A 57 7.23 14.34 -7.99
N ASP A 58 6.93 14.37 -6.69
CA ASP A 58 6.97 15.58 -5.87
C ASP A 58 7.39 15.26 -4.41
N ASP A 59 7.40 16.29 -3.55
CA ASP A 59 7.45 16.07 -2.11
C ASP A 59 6.18 15.37 -1.60
N ASN A 60 6.25 14.74 -0.41
CA ASN A 60 5.15 13.91 0.09
C ASN A 60 3.83 14.67 0.21
N ARG A 61 3.87 15.92 0.70
CA ARG A 61 2.66 16.72 0.93
C ARG A 61 2.05 17.17 -0.39
N ALA A 62 2.88 17.64 -1.33
CA ALA A 62 2.42 18.02 -2.66
C ALA A 62 1.84 16.82 -3.42
N ALA A 63 2.49 15.66 -3.36
CA ALA A 63 1.98 14.43 -3.95
C ALA A 63 0.61 14.04 -3.35
N ALA A 64 0.49 14.04 -2.02
CA ALA A 64 -0.77 13.76 -1.34
C ALA A 64 -1.88 14.77 -1.72
N ALA A 65 -1.55 16.04 -1.92
CA ALA A 65 -2.51 17.07 -2.32
C ALA A 65 -3.05 16.86 -3.74
N ALA A 66 -2.22 16.37 -4.66
CA ALA A 66 -2.57 16.18 -6.08
C ALA A 66 -3.38 14.90 -6.38
N ALA A 67 -3.48 13.97 -5.43
CA ALA A 67 -4.11 12.67 -5.66
C ALA A 67 -5.51 12.53 -5.05
N ASP A 68 -6.28 11.56 -5.54
CA ASP A 68 -7.58 11.15 -4.98
C ASP A 68 -7.40 10.05 -3.91
N ILE A 69 -6.40 9.18 -4.13
CA ILE A 69 -6.01 8.08 -3.22
C ILE A 69 -4.55 8.26 -2.82
N VAL A 70 -4.24 8.17 -1.53
CA VAL A 70 -2.87 8.31 -1.01
C VAL A 70 -2.43 7.02 -0.35
N VAL A 71 -1.35 6.42 -0.83
CA VAL A 71 -0.79 5.16 -0.34
C VAL A 71 0.48 5.46 0.45
N ILE A 72 0.55 4.99 1.71
CA ILE A 72 1.68 5.19 2.60
C ILE A 72 2.56 3.92 2.58
N ALA A 73 3.73 4.01 1.95
CA ALA A 73 4.68 2.90 1.78
C ALA A 73 6.05 3.24 2.40
N VAL A 74 6.06 3.62 3.68
CA VAL A 74 7.27 4.03 4.43
C VAL A 74 7.62 3.04 5.54
N PRO A 75 8.86 3.03 6.04
CA PRO A 75 9.20 2.26 7.24
C PRO A 75 8.37 2.71 8.46
N TYR A 76 8.07 1.78 9.36
CA TYR A 76 7.28 2.05 10.57
C TYR A 76 7.86 3.21 11.42
N ALA A 77 9.18 3.32 11.52
CA ALA A 77 9.85 4.40 12.24
C ALA A 77 9.57 5.82 11.68
N SER A 78 9.07 5.93 10.44
CA SER A 78 8.72 7.21 9.80
C SER A 78 7.21 7.42 9.67
N HIS A 79 6.40 6.44 10.07
CA HIS A 79 4.96 6.39 9.81
C HIS A 79 4.20 7.58 10.38
N GLU A 80 4.30 7.82 11.69
CA GLU A 80 3.60 8.94 12.34
C GLU A 80 4.04 10.31 11.80
N ALA A 81 5.34 10.48 11.53
CA ALA A 81 5.87 11.73 10.97
C ALA A 81 5.27 12.01 9.58
N ILE A 82 5.18 10.99 8.73
CA ILE A 82 4.58 11.08 7.40
C ILE A 82 3.07 11.35 7.48
N ILE A 83 2.35 10.69 8.39
CA ILE A 83 0.93 10.95 8.59
C ILE A 83 0.70 12.42 8.97
N ASN A 84 1.48 12.95 9.92
CA ASN A 84 1.38 14.34 10.33
C ASN A 84 1.75 15.32 9.18
N GLU A 85 2.74 14.97 8.36
CA GLU A 85 3.14 15.75 7.17
C GLU A 85 2.00 15.87 6.15
N ILE A 86 1.33 14.75 5.84
CA ILE A 86 0.29 14.71 4.79
C ILE A 86 -1.12 15.03 5.31
N LYS A 87 -1.37 14.98 6.62
CA LYS A 87 -2.69 15.20 7.25
C LYS A 87 -3.45 16.41 6.67
N PRO A 88 -2.83 17.59 6.44
CA PRO A 88 -3.53 18.74 5.88
C PRO A 88 -4.02 18.56 4.43
N ALA A 89 -3.51 17.56 3.71
CA ALA A 89 -3.75 17.33 2.28
C ALA A 89 -4.69 16.15 1.99
N VAL A 90 -5.12 15.39 3.01
CA VAL A 90 -5.83 14.11 2.84
C VAL A 90 -7.26 14.10 3.38
N ALA A 91 -7.80 15.24 3.78
CA ALA A 91 -9.21 15.35 4.15
C ALA A 91 -10.13 14.97 2.98
N GLY A 92 -11.11 14.12 3.24
CA GLY A 92 -12.04 13.52 2.28
C GLY A 92 -11.46 12.38 1.43
N LYS A 93 -10.14 12.14 1.49
CA LYS A 93 -9.45 11.20 0.61
C LYS A 93 -9.37 9.80 1.20
N ILE A 94 -9.17 8.83 0.32
CA ILE A 94 -8.80 7.46 0.72
C ILE A 94 -7.31 7.47 1.06
N VAL A 95 -6.98 7.00 2.26
CA VAL A 95 -5.59 6.81 2.69
C VAL A 95 -5.36 5.32 2.92
N VAL A 96 -4.48 4.71 2.13
CA VAL A 96 -4.14 3.29 2.22
C VAL A 96 -2.83 3.14 2.99
N ASP A 97 -2.92 2.57 4.17
CA ASP A 97 -1.77 2.23 4.99
C ASP A 97 -1.25 0.83 4.63
N THR A 98 0.01 0.75 4.23
CA THR A 98 0.70 -0.52 3.95
C THR A 98 1.77 -0.85 4.98
N VAL A 99 1.84 -0.09 6.07
CA VAL A 99 2.95 -0.13 7.02
C VAL A 99 2.77 -1.28 8.00
N VAL A 100 3.87 -1.97 8.25
CA VAL A 100 3.95 -3.05 9.23
C VAL A 100 4.92 -2.65 10.34
N PRO A 101 4.57 -2.81 11.62
CA PRO A 101 5.41 -2.50 12.79
C PRO A 101 6.60 -3.47 12.98
N LEU A 102 7.46 -3.58 11.97
CA LEU A 102 8.67 -4.39 12.02
C LEU A 102 9.75 -3.69 12.85
N VAL A 103 10.23 -4.36 13.90
CA VAL A 103 11.28 -3.85 14.80
C VAL A 103 12.57 -4.68 14.64
N PRO A 104 13.58 -4.16 13.92
CA PRO A 104 14.90 -4.79 13.87
C PRO A 104 15.54 -4.93 15.26
N PRO A 105 16.37 -5.97 15.49
CA PRO A 105 16.79 -7.00 14.54
C PRO A 105 15.80 -8.18 14.40
N LYS A 106 14.76 -8.27 15.24
CA LYS A 106 13.85 -9.43 15.35
C LYS A 106 12.57 -9.28 14.51
N VAL A 107 12.70 -9.03 13.22
CA VAL A 107 11.56 -8.77 12.31
C VAL A 107 10.64 -9.97 12.04
N SER A 108 11.07 -11.19 12.38
CA SER A 108 10.25 -12.41 12.29
C SER A 108 9.48 -12.72 13.58
N VAL A 109 9.36 -11.75 14.50
CA VAL A 109 8.54 -11.84 15.70
C VAL A 109 7.53 -10.70 15.64
N VAL A 110 6.26 -11.04 15.82
CA VAL A 110 5.16 -10.06 15.80
C VAL A 110 5.39 -9.02 16.90
N LYS A 111 5.24 -7.76 16.52
CA LYS A 111 5.24 -6.60 17.41
C LYS A 111 4.09 -5.72 17.00
N LEU A 112 3.07 -5.60 17.86
CA LEU A 112 1.95 -4.69 17.62
C LEU A 112 2.13 -3.42 18.46
N PRO A 113 1.74 -2.25 17.96
CA PRO A 113 1.72 -1.04 18.75
C PRO A 113 0.63 -1.07 19.83
N PRO A 114 0.66 -0.16 20.81
CA PRO A 114 -0.39 -0.02 21.83
C PRO A 114 -1.79 0.18 21.23
N ASP A 115 -1.89 0.92 20.14
CA ASP A 115 -3.12 1.14 19.36
C ASP A 115 -3.62 -0.13 18.64
N GLY A 116 -2.87 -1.23 18.69
CA GLY A 116 -3.19 -2.52 18.08
C GLY A 116 -2.59 -2.71 16.69
N SER A 117 -2.54 -1.67 15.85
CA SER A 117 -2.01 -1.74 14.49
C SER A 117 -1.51 -0.37 13.99
N ALA A 118 -0.63 -0.35 12.98
CA ALA A 118 -0.19 0.89 12.33
C ALA A 118 -1.37 1.61 11.67
N ALA A 119 -2.28 0.88 11.03
CA ALA A 119 -3.48 1.48 10.45
C ALA A 119 -4.39 2.17 11.48
N LEU A 120 -4.50 1.63 12.70
CA LEU A 120 -5.25 2.28 13.80
C LEU A 120 -4.55 3.55 14.30
N ILE A 121 -3.21 3.59 14.31
CA ILE A 121 -2.45 4.83 14.55
C ILE A 121 -2.78 5.86 13.46
N ALA A 122 -2.80 5.45 12.19
CA ALA A 122 -3.14 6.34 11.07
C ALA A 122 -4.56 6.91 11.21
N GLN A 123 -5.55 6.08 11.52
CA GLN A 123 -6.93 6.52 11.75
C GLN A 123 -7.05 7.48 12.92
N ARG A 124 -6.37 7.23 14.04
CA ARG A 124 -6.36 8.15 15.20
C ARG A 124 -5.74 9.50 14.85
N LEU A 125 -4.60 9.49 14.15
CA LEU A 125 -3.88 10.72 13.82
C LEU A 125 -4.59 11.55 12.75
N LEU A 126 -5.17 10.91 11.73
CA LEU A 126 -5.91 11.59 10.66
C LEU A 126 -7.31 12.02 11.11
N GLY A 127 -7.90 11.32 12.08
CA GLY A 127 -9.27 11.55 12.54
C GLY A 127 -10.30 11.12 11.49
N GLU A 128 -11.55 11.52 11.68
CA GLU A 128 -12.67 11.18 10.78
C GLU A 128 -12.59 11.85 9.40
N ALA A 129 -11.68 12.82 9.24
CA ALA A 129 -11.52 13.55 7.99
C ALA A 129 -10.98 12.68 6.85
N ALA A 130 -10.23 11.60 7.12
CA ALA A 130 -9.70 10.72 6.09
C ALA A 130 -10.35 9.33 6.15
N ARG A 131 -10.51 8.70 4.98
CA ARG A 131 -11.10 7.37 4.84
C ARG A 131 -9.99 6.31 4.87
N VAL A 132 -9.51 5.98 6.07
CA VAL A 132 -8.33 5.09 6.24
C VAL A 132 -8.67 3.65 5.90
N GLN A 133 -7.84 3.06 5.05
CA GLN A 133 -7.86 1.65 4.66
C GLN A 133 -6.49 1.05 4.94
N SER A 134 -6.42 -0.26 5.07
CA SER A 134 -5.16 -0.97 5.29
C SER A 134 -5.06 -2.17 4.36
N ALA A 135 -3.93 -2.29 3.65
CA ALA A 135 -3.74 -3.31 2.63
C ALA A 135 -2.25 -3.53 2.29
N PHE A 136 -1.97 -4.56 1.49
CA PHE A 136 -0.63 -4.85 0.92
C PHE A 136 0.46 -5.25 1.93
N HIS A 137 0.11 -5.64 3.16
CA HIS A 137 1.08 -6.15 4.16
C HIS A 137 1.72 -7.49 3.80
N ASN A 138 0.98 -8.30 3.03
CA ASN A 138 1.30 -9.71 2.77
C ASN A 138 1.69 -10.00 1.30
N VAL A 139 2.08 -8.96 0.55
CA VAL A 139 2.56 -9.09 -0.83
C VAL A 139 4.06 -8.78 -0.91
N SER A 140 4.79 -9.57 -1.69
CA SER A 140 6.22 -9.36 -1.90
C SER A 140 6.49 -8.29 -2.96
N ALA A 141 7.31 -7.29 -2.63
CA ALA A 141 7.79 -6.30 -3.59
C ALA A 141 8.55 -6.96 -4.76
N SER A 142 9.35 -8.01 -4.50
CA SER A 142 10.05 -8.77 -5.54
C SER A 142 9.06 -9.35 -6.57
N LYS A 143 7.98 -9.98 -6.09
CA LYS A 143 6.93 -10.52 -6.96
C LYS A 143 6.20 -9.42 -7.74
N LEU A 144 5.95 -8.27 -7.09
CA LEU A 144 5.36 -7.13 -7.77
C LEU A 144 6.29 -6.60 -8.89
N HIS A 145 7.61 -6.57 -8.71
CA HIS A 145 8.55 -6.16 -9.75
C HIS A 145 8.71 -7.18 -10.89
N SER A 146 8.53 -8.48 -10.63
CA SER A 146 8.74 -9.54 -11.62
C SER A 146 7.75 -9.54 -12.82
N GLY A 147 6.72 -8.69 -12.80
CA GLY A 147 5.67 -8.68 -13.82
C GLY A 147 4.65 -9.82 -13.64
N GLY A 148 3.68 -9.92 -14.56
CA GLY A 148 2.66 -10.99 -14.55
C GLY A 148 1.70 -11.00 -13.35
N SER A 149 0.93 -12.08 -13.22
CA SER A 149 -0.01 -12.26 -12.11
C SER A 149 0.72 -12.51 -10.79
N VAL A 150 0.31 -11.81 -9.73
CA VAL A 150 0.80 -12.04 -8.37
C VAL A 150 -0.08 -13.10 -7.73
N ASP A 151 0.50 -14.27 -7.48
CA ASP A 151 -0.19 -15.35 -6.76
C ASP A 151 -0.27 -15.07 -5.26
N CYS A 152 -1.09 -14.09 -4.88
CA CYS A 152 -1.35 -13.68 -3.50
C CYS A 152 -2.71 -12.99 -3.40
N ASP A 153 -3.42 -13.27 -2.31
CA ASP A 153 -4.60 -12.50 -1.91
C ASP A 153 -4.19 -11.34 -1.01
N VAL A 154 -4.53 -10.12 -1.37
CA VAL A 154 -4.31 -8.94 -0.55
C VAL A 154 -5.53 -8.73 0.34
N LEU A 155 -5.35 -8.84 1.65
CA LEU A 155 -6.40 -8.54 2.61
C LEU A 155 -6.55 -7.02 2.74
N VAL A 156 -7.79 -6.53 2.64
CA VAL A 156 -8.12 -5.11 2.71
C VAL A 156 -9.07 -4.85 3.88
N PHE A 157 -8.70 -3.93 4.77
CA PHE A 157 -9.48 -3.58 5.96
C PHE A 157 -9.79 -2.09 5.99
N GLY A 158 -10.94 -1.72 6.55
CA GLY A 158 -11.35 -0.33 6.75
C GLY A 158 -12.83 -0.22 7.06
N ASP A 159 -13.26 0.84 7.72
CA ASP A 159 -14.67 0.94 8.18
C ASP A 159 -15.61 1.54 7.11
N ASP A 160 -15.04 2.27 6.15
CA ASP A 160 -15.73 2.75 4.96
C ASP A 160 -15.72 1.68 3.85
N ARG A 161 -16.89 1.13 3.54
CA ARG A 161 -17.06 0.04 2.57
C ARG A 161 -16.78 0.46 1.13
N GLU A 162 -17.10 1.70 0.74
CA GLU A 162 -16.87 2.17 -0.62
C GLU A 162 -15.36 2.41 -0.84
N ALA A 163 -14.69 3.03 0.13
CA ALA A 163 -13.24 3.17 0.09
C ALA A 163 -12.54 1.80 0.08
N ARG A 164 -13.03 0.84 0.87
CA ARG A 164 -12.50 -0.53 0.89
C ARG A 164 -12.66 -1.22 -0.46
N ALA A 165 -13.79 -1.06 -1.13
CA ALA A 165 -14.02 -1.58 -2.48
C ALA A 165 -13.03 -0.97 -3.50
N ALA A 166 -12.78 0.33 -3.45
CA ALA A 166 -11.80 0.98 -4.31
C ALA A 166 -10.37 0.43 -4.09
N VAL A 167 -9.99 0.12 -2.84
CA VAL A 167 -8.67 -0.47 -2.54
C VAL A 167 -8.58 -1.94 -2.98
N ILE A 168 -9.68 -2.69 -2.94
CA ILE A 168 -9.77 -4.03 -3.53
C ILE A 168 -9.51 -3.95 -5.04
N ASP A 169 -10.09 -2.97 -5.74
CA ASP A 169 -9.83 -2.73 -7.16
C ASP A 169 -8.36 -2.36 -7.42
N LEU A 170 -7.73 -1.58 -6.54
CA LEU A 170 -6.28 -1.32 -6.62
C LEU A 170 -5.45 -2.59 -6.44
N ALA A 171 -5.83 -3.49 -5.56
CA ALA A 171 -5.14 -4.78 -5.40
C ALA A 171 -5.28 -5.65 -6.66
N ASN A 172 -6.47 -5.66 -7.28
CA ASN A 172 -6.71 -6.34 -8.54
C ASN A 172 -5.90 -5.72 -9.69
N ALA A 173 -5.85 -4.39 -9.78
CA ALA A 173 -5.04 -3.67 -10.76
C ALA A 173 -3.53 -3.86 -10.57
N ALA A 174 -3.08 -4.14 -9.34
CA ALA A 174 -1.70 -4.57 -9.06
C ALA A 174 -1.44 -6.04 -9.46
N GLY A 175 -2.41 -6.73 -10.06
CA GLY A 175 -2.28 -8.12 -10.49
C GLY A 175 -2.38 -9.16 -9.38
N ALA A 176 -2.75 -8.74 -8.16
CA ALA A 176 -3.11 -9.63 -7.06
C ALA A 176 -4.64 -9.85 -7.04
N ARG A 177 -5.16 -10.57 -6.04
CA ARG A 177 -6.61 -10.63 -5.79
C ARG A 177 -6.93 -9.91 -4.48
N GLY A 178 -7.68 -8.81 -4.55
CA GLY A 178 -8.15 -8.13 -3.34
C GLY A 178 -9.23 -8.93 -2.62
N VAL A 179 -9.16 -9.01 -1.30
CA VAL A 179 -10.14 -9.70 -0.45
C VAL A 179 -10.58 -8.76 0.66
N ASP A 180 -11.90 -8.59 0.81
CA ASP A 180 -12.48 -7.84 1.91
C ASP A 180 -12.21 -8.57 3.25
N GLY A 181 -11.39 -7.96 4.10
CA GLY A 181 -11.04 -8.43 5.44
C GLY A 181 -11.90 -7.82 6.55
N GLY A 182 -12.83 -6.93 6.21
CA GLY A 182 -13.76 -6.30 7.14
C GLY A 182 -13.22 -5.02 7.80
N PRO A 183 -13.59 -4.76 9.06
CA PRO A 183 -13.33 -3.47 9.74
C PRO A 183 -11.85 -3.20 9.96
N LEU A 184 -11.48 -1.93 10.13
CA LEU A 184 -10.07 -1.51 10.28
C LEU A 184 -9.41 -2.15 11.50
N ALA A 185 -10.19 -2.41 12.57
CA ALA A 185 -9.74 -3.06 13.79
C ALA A 185 -9.10 -4.45 13.56
N ASN A 186 -9.43 -5.12 12.44
CA ASN A 186 -8.84 -6.41 12.09
C ASN A 186 -7.45 -6.30 11.43
N SER A 187 -6.98 -5.10 11.09
CA SER A 187 -5.70 -4.88 10.39
C SER A 187 -4.51 -5.52 11.12
N ALA A 188 -4.55 -5.56 12.46
CA ALA A 188 -3.52 -6.20 13.29
C ALA A 188 -3.19 -7.64 12.84
N ALA A 189 -4.17 -8.40 12.33
CA ALA A 189 -3.94 -9.75 11.84
C ALA A 189 -3.06 -9.77 10.59
N ALA A 190 -3.31 -8.89 9.61
CA ALA A 190 -2.54 -8.83 8.38
C ALA A 190 -1.17 -8.20 8.56
N GLU A 191 -1.06 -7.18 9.43
CA GLU A 191 0.23 -6.61 9.81
C GLU A 191 1.10 -7.65 10.54
N ALA A 192 0.54 -8.40 11.49
CA ALA A 192 1.26 -9.48 12.18
C ALA A 192 1.70 -10.61 11.23
N LEU A 193 0.88 -10.92 10.22
CA LEU A 193 1.17 -11.97 9.23
C LEU A 193 2.50 -11.73 8.50
N THR A 194 2.90 -10.48 8.29
CA THR A 194 4.18 -10.16 7.63
C THR A 194 5.37 -10.77 8.37
N SER A 195 5.43 -10.68 9.71
CA SER A 195 6.50 -11.32 10.50
C SER A 195 6.51 -12.85 10.35
N VAL A 196 5.32 -13.45 10.26
CA VAL A 196 5.16 -14.90 10.02
C VAL A 196 5.69 -15.26 8.62
N LEU A 197 5.30 -14.52 7.58
CA LEU A 197 5.77 -14.73 6.21
C LEU A 197 7.29 -14.54 6.08
N ILE A 198 7.87 -13.55 6.78
CA ILE A 198 9.33 -13.39 6.87
C ILE A 198 9.99 -14.65 7.48
N GLY A 199 9.40 -15.19 8.54
CA GLY A 199 9.87 -16.43 9.16
C GLY A 199 9.79 -17.64 8.22
N ILE A 200 8.67 -17.77 7.48
CA ILE A 200 8.46 -18.81 6.45
C ILE A 200 9.51 -18.69 5.34
N ASN A 201 9.69 -17.49 4.77
CA ASN A 201 10.68 -17.24 3.73
C ASN A 201 12.09 -17.68 4.15
N ARG A 202 12.50 -17.35 5.38
CA ARG A 202 13.82 -17.73 5.90
C ARG A 202 13.97 -19.25 6.10
N ARG A 203 12.94 -19.90 6.62
CA ARG A 203 12.94 -21.34 6.94
C ARG A 203 12.93 -22.19 5.67
N TYR A 204 12.10 -21.82 4.70
CA TYR A 204 11.87 -22.60 3.49
C TYR A 204 12.61 -22.07 2.26
N LYS A 205 13.42 -21.01 2.40
CA LYS A 205 14.19 -20.36 1.31
C LYS A 205 13.30 -19.92 0.15
N ILE A 206 12.14 -19.37 0.47
CA ILE A 206 11.16 -18.87 -0.50
C ILE A 206 11.37 -17.37 -0.72
N ASP A 207 11.39 -16.94 -1.98
CA ASP A 207 11.34 -15.52 -2.32
C ASP A 207 9.87 -15.03 -2.33
N GLY A 208 9.43 -14.49 -1.20
CA GLY A 208 8.14 -13.81 -1.10
C GLY A 208 6.94 -14.75 -0.99
N ALA A 209 6.87 -15.56 0.07
CA ALA A 209 5.65 -16.27 0.43
C ALA A 209 4.45 -15.31 0.51
N GLY A 210 3.30 -15.78 0.06
CA GLY A 210 2.01 -15.10 0.14
C GLY A 210 0.94 -16.03 0.69
N ILE A 211 -0.32 -15.58 0.66
CA ILE A 211 -1.46 -16.36 1.12
C ILE A 211 -2.56 -16.40 0.06
N ARG A 212 -3.44 -17.40 0.17
CA ARG A 212 -4.70 -17.50 -0.57
C ARG A 212 -5.82 -17.85 0.40
N ILE A 213 -6.95 -17.18 0.24
CA ILE A 213 -8.23 -17.51 0.87
C ILE A 213 -8.97 -18.48 -0.05
N THR A 214 -9.30 -19.64 0.51
CA THR A 214 -10.01 -20.72 -0.18
C THR A 214 -11.52 -20.52 -0.10
N GLY A 215 -12.27 -21.18 -0.98
CA GLY A 215 -13.75 -21.09 -1.01
C GLY A 215 -14.30 -19.78 -1.60
N LEU A 216 -13.45 -18.83 -2.00
CA LEU A 216 -13.88 -17.65 -2.74
C LEU A 216 -14.32 -18.03 -4.16
N PRO A 217 -15.37 -17.39 -4.72
CA PRO A 217 -15.73 -17.55 -6.11
C PRO A 217 -14.52 -17.29 -7.01
N ALA A 218 -14.40 -18.03 -8.12
CA ALA A 218 -13.40 -17.73 -9.13
C ALA A 218 -13.56 -16.27 -9.56
N ALA A 219 -12.47 -15.49 -9.52
CA ALA A 219 -12.49 -14.12 -10.00
C ALA A 219 -13.01 -14.15 -11.44
N GLN A 220 -14.16 -13.50 -11.69
CA GLN A 220 -14.64 -13.30 -13.05
C GLN A 220 -13.57 -12.48 -13.76
N ARG A 221 -12.74 -13.15 -14.58
CA ARG A 221 -11.78 -12.49 -15.45
C ARG A 221 -12.61 -11.60 -16.37
N ARG A 222 -12.58 -10.29 -16.14
CA ARG A 222 -13.02 -9.30 -17.13
C ARG A 222 -11.86 -9.00 -18.06
#